data_AF-I1BXW4-F1
#
_entry.id   AF-I1BXW4-F1
#
_cell.length_a   1.000
_cell.length_b   1.000
_cell.length_c   1.000
_cell.angle_alpha   90.00
_cell.angle_beta   90.00
_cell.angle_gamma   90.00
#
_symmetry.space_group_name_H-M   'P 1'
#
loop_
_entity.id
_entity.type
_entity.pdbx_description
1 polymer ?
#
loop_
_entity_poly.entity_id
_entity_poly.type
_entity_poly.pdbx_seq_one_letter_code
_entity_poly.pdbx_strand_id
1 'polypeptide(L)' 'MKLNTVVFFALGSFVVNSTVTEAVCLDLCWQDRIPCPGGFDAKEFGNCWTCCSLF' A
#
# COMPACT_ATOMS: atom_id res chain seq x y z
N MET A 1 -14.42 -37.14 -7.39
CA MET A 1 -13.99 -37.10 -5.98
C MET A 1 -14.03 -35.66 -5.51
N LYS A 2 -14.70 -35.40 -4.39
CA LYS A 2 -14.74 -34.11 -3.70
C LYS A 2 -13.35 -33.83 -3.12
N LEU A 3 -12.76 -32.68 -3.44
CA LEU A 3 -11.68 -32.10 -2.64
C LEU A 3 -12.23 -30.83 -1.99
N ASN A 4 -12.81 -31.01 -0.80
CA ASN A 4 -13.04 -29.93 0.14
C ASN A 4 -11.67 -29.57 0.75
N THR A 5 -11.15 -28.39 0.45
CA THR A 5 -10.11 -27.77 1.28
C THR A 5 -10.42 -26.29 1.46
N VAL A 6 -10.96 -26.00 2.65
CA VAL A 6 -11.11 -24.69 3.27
C VAL A 6 -9.73 -24.15 3.58
N VAL A 7 -9.42 -22.90 3.20
CA VAL A 7 -8.89 -21.82 4.07
C VAL A 7 -9.04 -20.49 3.33
N PHE A 8 -9.86 -19.59 3.89
CA PHE A 8 -9.92 -18.17 3.57
C PHE A 8 -8.52 -17.55 3.73
N PHE A 9 -7.87 -17.15 2.64
CA PHE A 9 -6.70 -16.26 2.71
C PHE A 9 -7.18 -14.84 3.05
N ALA A 10 -7.41 -14.62 4.34
CA ALA A 10 -7.62 -13.31 4.92
C ALA A 10 -6.27 -12.59 5.08
N LEU A 11 -5.67 -12.16 3.97
CA LEU A 11 -4.76 -11.01 3.88
C LEU A 11 -4.87 -10.55 2.43
N GLY A 12 -5.63 -9.48 2.21
CA GLY A 12 -5.86 -8.93 0.88
C GLY A 12 -4.54 -8.72 0.17
N SER A 13 -4.37 -9.39 -0.97
CA SER A 13 -3.29 -9.11 -1.91
C SER A 13 -3.44 -7.65 -2.33
N PHE A 14 -2.65 -6.76 -1.74
CA PHE A 14 -2.47 -5.42 -2.27
C PHE A 14 -1.67 -5.59 -3.55
N VAL A 15 -2.38 -5.80 -4.67
CA VAL A 15 -1.79 -5.67 -5.99
C VAL A 15 -1.48 -4.19 -6.14
N VAL A 16 -0.25 -3.80 -5.79
CA VAL A 16 0.23 -2.44 -6.04
C VAL A 16 0.40 -2.31 -7.53
N ASN A 17 -0.64 -1.84 -8.21
CA ASN A 17 -0.53 -1.41 -9.60
C ASN A 17 0.27 -0.11 -9.64
N SER A 18 1.59 -0.23 -9.50
CA SER A 18 2.49 0.90 -9.67
C SER A 18 2.67 1.14 -11.16
N THR A 19 1.95 2.12 -11.71
CA THR A 19 2.47 2.86 -12.87
C THR A 19 3.71 3.60 -12.37
N VAL A 20 4.86 2.92 -12.36
CA VAL A 20 6.12 3.41 -11.79
C VAL A 20 6.66 4.54 -12.67
N THR A 21 6.26 5.77 -12.39
CA THR A 21 7.28 6.80 -12.17
C THR A 21 7.95 6.46 -10.84
N GLU A 22 9.29 6.42 -10.80
CA GLU A 22 10.10 5.91 -9.68
C GLU A 22 9.88 6.72 -8.39
N ALA A 23 8.77 6.44 -7.68
CA ALA A 23 8.44 7.09 -6.43
C ALA A 23 9.12 6.35 -5.27
N VAL A 24 9.88 7.07 -4.45
CA VAL A 24 10.47 6.53 -3.22
C VAL A 24 9.49 6.76 -2.08
N CYS A 25 8.94 5.69 -1.51
CA CYS A 25 8.00 5.75 -0.41
C CYS A 25 8.65 5.42 0.92
N LEU A 26 8.15 6.01 2.00
CA LEU A 26 8.47 5.58 3.36
C LEU A 26 7.87 4.19 3.59
N ASP A 27 8.62 3.31 4.27
CA ASP A 27 8.16 1.97 4.66
C ASP A 27 7.27 2.02 5.93
N LEU A 28 6.42 3.04 6.00
CA LEU A 28 5.54 3.34 7.11
C LEU A 28 4.10 3.39 6.60
N CYS A 29 3.19 2.83 7.39
CA CYS A 29 1.79 2.66 7.04
C CYS A 29 0.95 3.26 8.17
N TRP A 30 0.31 4.39 7.89
CA TRP A 30 -0.56 5.10 8.82
C TRP A 30 -2.03 4.83 8.50
N GLN A 31 -2.85 4.63 9.54
CA GLN A 31 -4.28 4.39 9.35
C GLN A 31 -4.99 5.62 8.79
N ASP A 32 -4.61 6.81 9.27
CA ASP A 32 -5.16 8.08 8.81
C ASP A 32 -4.17 8.83 7.92
N ARG A 33 -4.69 9.73 7.08
CA ARG A 33 -3.87 10.59 6.24
C ARG A 33 -3.04 11.54 7.10
N ILE A 34 -1.73 11.34 7.12
CA ILE A 34 -0.78 12.20 7.85
C ILE A 34 -0.22 13.33 6.99
N PRO A 35 0.18 14.47 7.60
CA PRO A 35 0.99 15.46 6.91
C PRO A 35 2.39 14.90 6.63
N CYS A 36 2.80 14.92 5.35
CA CYS A 36 4.11 14.46 4.94
C CYS A 36 5.18 15.56 5.07
N PRO A 37 6.45 15.20 5.33
CA PRO A 37 7.55 16.15 5.28
C PRO A 37 7.69 16.74 3.87
N GLY A 38 8.25 17.95 3.78
CA GLY A 38 8.39 18.66 2.49
C GLY A 38 9.12 17.83 1.44
N GLY A 39 8.58 17.80 0.22
CA GLY A 39 9.08 16.96 -0.88
C GLY A 39 8.48 15.55 -0.95
N PHE A 40 7.58 15.21 -0.02
CA PHE A 40 6.80 13.98 -0.05
C PHE A 40 5.29 14.30 -0.10
N ASP A 41 4.56 13.46 -0.85
CA ASP A 41 3.11 13.49 -0.95
C ASP A 41 2.49 12.29 -0.25
N ALA A 42 1.36 12.52 0.45
CA ALA A 42 0.60 11.46 1.09
C ALA A 42 -0.11 10.62 0.03
N LYS A 43 0.18 9.32 0.00
CA LYS A 43 -0.35 8.35 -0.95
C LYS A 43 -0.99 7.18 -0.22
N GLU A 44 -2.15 6.77 -0.71
CA GLU A 44 -2.92 5.65 -0.15
C GLU A 44 -2.51 4.34 -0.83
N PHE A 45 -2.19 3.33 -0.04
CA PHE A 45 -1.94 1.96 -0.46
C PHE A 45 -2.83 1.00 0.32
N GLY A 46 -3.82 0.43 -0.36
CA GLY A 46 -4.79 -0.47 0.27
C GLY A 46 -5.65 0.28 1.28
N ASN A 47 -5.41 0.04 2.57
CA ASN A 47 -6.14 0.67 3.68
C ASN A 47 -5.23 1.54 4.57
N CYS A 48 -4.08 1.98 4.05
CA CYS A 48 -3.21 2.88 4.79
C CYS A 48 -2.57 3.94 3.92
N TRP A 49 -2.11 4.99 4.57
CA TRP A 49 -1.40 6.11 3.99
C TRP A 49 0.08 5.95 4.24
N THR A 50 0.87 6.33 3.25
CA THR A 50 2.32 6.53 3.37
C THR A 50 2.71 7.83 2.71
N CYS A 51 3.93 8.29 2.93
CA CYS A 51 4.51 9.43 2.25
C CYS A 51 5.44 8.94 1.14
N CYS A 52 5.24 9.41 -0.09
CA CYS A 52 6.09 9.10 -1.23
C CYS A 52 6.65 10.38 -1.85
N SER A 53 7.93 10.36 -2.20
CA SER A 53 8.55 11.41 -2.98
C SER A 53 8.58 11.00 -4.46
N LEU A 54 8.16 11.92 -5.34
CA LEU A 54 8.36 11.79 -6.77
C LEU A 54 9.73 12.41 -7.10
N PHE A 55 10.65 11.58 -7.60
CA PHE A 55 11.88 12.05 -8.23
C PHE A 55 11.65 12.41 -9.70
#